data_AF-A0A0G8AYU4-F1
#
_entry.id   AF-A0A0G8AYU4-F1
#
_cell.length_a   1.000
_cell.length_b   1.000
_cell.length_c   1.000
_cell.angle_alpha   90.00
_cell.angle_beta   90.00
_cell.angle_gamma   90.00
#
_symmetry.space_group_name_H-M   'P 1'
#
loop_
_entity.id
_entity.type
_entity.pdbx_description
1 polymer ?
#
loop_
_entity_poly.entity_id
_entity_poly.type
_entity_poly.pdbx_seq_one_letter_code
_entity_poly.pdbx_strand_id
1 'polypeptide(L)'
;WLRHIGGRLKSDYRYSIGLVYNTFPLPPKEADLSKLEPLAQTVLDARAAHPGSSLADLYDPLTMPPNLRKAHQALDRSVDRLYRRSGFASERERVEHLLMLYEGLRRPLAFAAQGKKKRRRRRV
;
A
#
# COMPACT_ATOMS: atom_id res chain seq x y z
N TRP A 1 4.03 0.15 3.30
CA TRP A 1 3.48 1.48 3.66
C TRP A 1 3.08 1.57 5.12
N LEU A 2 2.07 0.81 5.59
CA LEU A 2 1.62 0.79 6.99
C LEU A 2 2.76 0.73 8.02
N ARG A 3 3.74 -0.16 7.83
CA ARG A 3 4.89 -0.33 8.74
C ARG A 3 5.70 0.96 8.96
N HIS A 4 5.81 1.80 7.92
CA HIS A 4 6.69 2.98 7.90
C HIS A 4 5.94 4.29 8.15
N ILE A 5 4.70 4.40 7.68
CA ILE A 5 3.92 5.65 7.71
C ILE A 5 2.76 5.58 8.71
N GLY A 6 2.29 4.37 9.02
CA GLY A 6 1.24 4.18 10.01
C GLY A 6 1.71 4.44 11.43
N GLY A 7 0.74 4.60 12.33
CA GLY A 7 1.02 4.74 13.74
C GLY A 7 1.42 3.42 14.39
N ARG A 8 1.82 3.51 15.65
CA ARG A 8 2.03 2.36 16.53
C ARG A 8 1.32 2.56 17.86
N LEU A 9 0.90 1.46 18.47
CA LEU A 9 0.61 1.41 19.90
C LEU A 9 1.68 0.54 20.54
N LYS A 10 2.61 1.15 21.29
CA LYS A 10 3.89 0.53 21.62
C LYS A 10 4.58 0.06 20.32
N SER A 11 4.67 -1.24 20.08
CA SER A 11 5.24 -1.82 18.86
C SER A 11 4.19 -2.36 17.88
N ASP A 12 2.91 -2.42 18.27
CA ASP A 12 1.86 -2.98 17.44
C ASP A 12 1.44 -2.02 16.33
N TYR A 13 1.05 -2.57 15.18
CA TYR A 13 0.56 -1.76 14.07
C TYR A 13 -0.74 -1.06 14.43
N ARG A 14 -0.77 0.27 14.23
CA ARG A 14 -2.00 1.05 14.34
C ARG A 14 -2.37 1.62 12.97
N TYR A 15 -3.41 1.05 12.37
CA TYR A 15 -3.95 1.55 11.12
C TYR A 15 -4.71 2.86 11.33
N SER A 16 -4.55 3.80 10.40
CA SER A 16 -5.31 5.05 10.37
C SER A 16 -5.62 5.41 8.93
N ILE A 17 -6.87 5.74 8.64
CA ILE A 17 -7.30 6.13 7.30
C ILE A 17 -6.53 7.36 6.79
N GLY A 18 -6.35 8.38 7.64
CA GLY A 18 -5.73 9.65 7.25
C GLY A 18 -4.21 9.56 7.05
N LEU A 19 -3.54 8.62 7.73
CA LEU A 19 -2.08 8.45 7.64
C LEU A 19 -1.66 7.35 6.68
N VAL A 20 -2.46 6.28 6.54
CA VAL A 20 -2.08 5.11 5.77
C VAL A 20 -2.79 5.08 4.43
N TYR A 21 -4.13 5.00 4.45
CA TYR A 21 -4.90 4.80 3.21
C TYR A 21 -4.88 6.05 2.33
N ASN A 22 -5.25 7.20 2.88
CA ASN A 22 -5.38 8.45 2.12
C ASN A 22 -4.04 8.98 1.57
N THR A 23 -2.93 8.52 2.11
CA THR A 23 -1.58 8.89 1.66
C THR A 23 -0.94 7.80 0.81
N PHE A 24 -1.55 6.62 0.68
CA PHE A 24 -0.97 5.51 -0.04
C PHE A 24 -0.87 5.86 -1.53
N PRO A 25 0.35 5.84 -2.11
CA PRO A 25 0.53 6.11 -3.53
C PRO A 25 0.06 4.88 -4.31
N LEU A 26 -1.18 4.94 -4.82
CA LEU A 26 -1.75 3.92 -5.70
C LEU A 26 -0.94 3.82 -7.02
N PRO A 27 -1.00 2.66 -7.71
CA PRO A 27 -0.33 2.52 -8.99
C PRO A 27 -0.91 3.49 -10.03
N PRO A 28 -0.24 3.68 -11.18
CA PRO A 28 -0.75 4.52 -12.27
C PRO A 28 -2.19 4.14 -12.65
N LYS A 29 -3.00 5.12 -13.07
CA LYS A 29 -4.43 4.90 -13.40
C LYS A 29 -4.62 3.94 -14.58
N GLU A 30 -3.59 3.82 -15.41
CA GLU A 30 -3.53 3.00 -16.62
C GLU A 30 -3.12 1.55 -16.30
N ALA A 31 -2.80 1.24 -15.04
CA ALA A 31 -2.40 -0.10 -14.63
C ALA A 31 -3.58 -1.09 -14.78
N ASP A 32 -3.32 -2.20 -15.46
CA ASP A 32 -4.27 -3.29 -15.62
C ASP A 32 -4.41 -4.08 -14.30
N LEU A 33 -5.59 -3.96 -13.67
CA LEU A 33 -5.92 -4.61 -12.40
C LEU A 33 -6.61 -5.97 -12.59
N SER A 34 -6.95 -6.37 -13.82
CA SER A 34 -7.74 -7.59 -14.09
C SER A 34 -7.13 -8.85 -13.49
N LYS A 35 -5.79 -8.89 -13.37
CA LYS A 35 -5.05 -10.01 -12.80
C LYS A 35 -5.14 -10.11 -11.29
N LEU A 36 -5.55 -9.05 -10.58
CA LEU A 36 -5.61 -9.05 -9.13
C LEU A 36 -6.81 -9.81 -8.58
N GLU A 37 -7.96 -9.73 -9.25
CA GLU A 37 -9.21 -10.35 -8.79
C GLU A 37 -9.08 -11.87 -8.58
N PRO A 38 -8.63 -12.69 -9.54
CA PRO A 38 -8.48 -14.13 -9.32
C PRO A 38 -7.42 -14.47 -8.25
N LEU A 39 -6.38 -13.63 -8.10
CA LEU A 39 -5.37 -13.81 -7.06
C LEU A 39 -5.91 -13.49 -5.67
N ALA A 40 -6.74 -12.45 -5.56
CA ALA A 40 -7.46 -12.12 -4.33
C ALA A 40 -8.42 -13.25 -3.95
N GLN A 41 -9.13 -13.81 -4.93
CA GLN A 41 -10.00 -14.97 -4.69
C GLN A 41 -9.19 -16.18 -4.21
N THR A 42 -8.01 -16.44 -4.78
CA THR A 42 -7.12 -17.52 -4.32
C THR A 42 -6.71 -17.36 -2.84
N VAL A 43 -6.53 -16.12 -2.36
CA VAL A 43 -6.28 -15.86 -0.93
C VAL A 43 -7.51 -16.18 -0.09
N LEU A 44 -8.72 -15.85 -0.56
CA LEU A 44 -9.97 -16.19 0.11
C LEU A 44 -10.18 -17.71 0.18
N ASP A 45 -9.97 -18.41 -0.93
CA ASP A 45 -10.09 -19.88 -1.02
C ASP A 45 -9.06 -20.56 -0.10
N ALA A 46 -7.82 -20.05 -0.07
CA ALA A 46 -6.78 -20.56 0.82
C ALA A 46 -7.14 -20.39 2.30
N ARG A 47 -7.86 -19.34 2.68
CA ARG A 47 -8.40 -19.18 4.06
C ARG A 47 -9.54 -20.17 4.31
N ALA A 48 -10.47 -20.32 3.36
CA ALA A 48 -11.62 -21.20 3.48
C ALA A 48 -11.24 -22.70 3.60
N ALA A 49 -10.08 -23.08 3.07
CA ALA A 49 -9.54 -24.44 3.18
C ALA A 49 -9.13 -24.86 4.61
N HIS A 50 -9.15 -23.95 5.59
CA HIS A 50 -8.78 -24.22 6.98
C HIS A 50 -9.94 -23.92 7.95
N PRO A 51 -11.06 -24.66 7.84
CA PRO A 51 -12.21 -24.45 8.72
C PRO A 51 -11.80 -24.70 10.18
N GLY A 52 -12.17 -23.76 11.07
CA GLY A 52 -11.83 -23.82 12.50
C GLY A 52 -10.56 -23.05 12.90
N SER A 53 -9.75 -22.57 11.95
CA SER A 53 -8.66 -21.64 12.25
C SER A 53 -9.18 -20.20 12.31
N SER A 54 -8.73 -19.43 13.31
CA SER A 54 -8.99 -18.00 13.34
C SER A 54 -8.07 -17.25 12.37
N LEU A 55 -8.38 -15.98 12.07
CA LEU A 55 -7.45 -15.15 11.31
C LEU A 55 -6.12 -14.93 12.04
N ALA A 56 -6.09 -14.99 13.37
CA ALA A 56 -4.84 -14.91 14.11
C ALA A 56 -3.95 -16.12 13.80
N ASP A 57 -4.53 -17.33 13.85
CA ASP A 57 -3.80 -18.57 13.56
C ASP A 57 -3.30 -18.60 12.11
N LEU A 58 -4.15 -18.18 11.16
CA LEU A 58 -3.80 -18.17 9.74
C LEU A 58 -2.69 -17.17 9.37
N TYR A 59 -2.50 -16.12 10.19
CA TYR A 59 -1.55 -15.03 9.90
C TYR A 59 -0.37 -15.00 10.88
N ASP A 60 -0.25 -15.96 11.79
CA ASP A 60 0.98 -16.15 12.55
C ASP A 60 2.15 -16.48 11.59
N PRO A 61 3.26 -15.72 11.64
CA PRO A 61 4.36 -15.90 10.69
C PRO A 61 5.03 -17.29 10.71
N LEU A 62 4.99 -17.99 11.85
CA LEU A 62 5.60 -19.30 12.06
C LEU A 62 4.68 -20.43 11.62
N THR A 63 3.36 -20.28 11.79
CA THR A 63 2.39 -21.35 11.51
C THR A 63 1.50 -21.09 10.28
N MET A 64 1.63 -19.93 9.61
CA MET A 64 0.85 -19.61 8.41
C MET A 64 0.89 -20.76 7.38
N PRO A 65 -0.26 -21.32 6.98
CA PRO A 65 -0.33 -22.43 6.05
C PRO A 65 0.40 -22.17 4.71
N PRO A 66 1.13 -23.16 4.15
CA PRO A 66 1.89 -22.96 2.92
C PRO A 66 1.05 -22.52 1.70
N ASN A 67 -0.19 -23.00 1.59
CA ASN A 67 -1.10 -22.59 0.51
C ASN A 67 -1.46 -21.10 0.60
N LEU A 68 -1.74 -20.60 1.81
CA LEU A 68 -2.04 -19.19 2.05
C LEU A 68 -0.81 -18.31 1.80
N ARG A 69 0.37 -18.74 2.26
CA ARG A 69 1.64 -18.05 1.99
C ARG A 69 1.91 -17.93 0.49
N LYS A 70 1.71 -19.01 -0.26
CA LYS A 70 1.89 -19.03 -1.72
C LYS A 70 0.89 -18.09 -2.43
N ALA A 71 -0.36 -18.04 -1.96
CA ALA A 71 -1.40 -17.15 -2.49
C ALA A 71 -1.01 -15.67 -2.31
N HIS A 72 -0.56 -15.27 -1.10
CA HIS A 72 -0.07 -13.91 -0.85
C HIS A 72 1.14 -13.56 -1.69
N GLN A 73 2.13 -14.45 -1.78
CA GLN A 73 3.31 -14.21 -2.62
C GLN A 73 2.94 -14.02 -4.10
N ALA A 74 1.91 -14.72 -4.60
CA ALA A 74 1.44 -14.54 -5.97
C ALA A 74 0.74 -13.18 -6.16
N LEU A 75 -0.13 -12.80 -5.22
CA LEU A 75 -0.78 -11.50 -5.21
C LEU A 75 0.23 -10.36 -5.10
N ASP A 76 1.18 -10.43 -4.17
CA ASP A 76 2.24 -9.43 -3.96
C ASP A 76 3.09 -9.24 -5.22
N ARG A 77 3.50 -10.32 -5.88
CA ARG A 77 4.23 -10.23 -7.17
C ARG A 77 3.42 -9.58 -8.27
N SER A 78 2.10 -9.70 -8.24
CA SER A 78 1.22 -9.03 -9.20
C SER A 78 1.10 -7.54 -8.89
N VAL A 79 0.88 -7.20 -7.62
CA VAL A 79 0.83 -5.82 -7.13
C VAL A 79 2.15 -5.08 -7.36
N ASP A 80 3.29 -5.69 -7.02
CA ASP A 80 4.61 -5.10 -7.24
C ASP A 80 4.84 -4.74 -8.72
N ARG A 81 4.33 -5.56 -9.65
CA ARG A 81 4.41 -5.32 -11.09
C ARG A 81 3.57 -4.15 -11.58
N LEU A 82 2.54 -3.74 -10.83
CA LEU A 82 1.77 -2.52 -11.14
C LEU A 82 2.59 -1.25 -10.90
N TYR A 83 3.56 -1.30 -9.98
CA TYR A 83 4.46 -0.18 -9.69
C TYR A 83 5.73 -0.24 -10.51
N ARG A 84 6.29 -1.45 -10.69
CA ARG A 84 7.55 -1.64 -11.42
C ARG A 84 7.62 -3.01 -12.06
N ARG A 85 7.83 -3.06 -13.38
CA ARG A 85 7.82 -4.32 -14.17
C ARG A 85 8.73 -5.43 -13.63
N SER A 86 9.88 -5.08 -13.06
CA SER A 86 10.84 -6.02 -12.47
C SER A 86 10.49 -6.47 -11.05
N GLY A 87 9.43 -5.94 -10.43
CA GLY A 87 9.13 -6.12 -9.00
C GLY A 87 10.16 -5.41 -8.12
N PHE A 88 10.33 -5.81 -6.86
CA PHE A 88 11.31 -5.26 -5.91
C PHE A 88 12.20 -6.35 -5.33
N ALA A 89 13.49 -6.06 -5.17
CA ALA A 89 14.48 -6.97 -4.59
C ALA A 89 14.48 -6.96 -3.05
N SER A 90 13.98 -5.88 -2.43
CA SER A 90 13.91 -5.76 -0.97
C SER A 90 12.74 -4.89 -0.52
N GLU A 91 12.36 -5.02 0.76
CA GLU A 91 11.37 -4.14 1.40
C GLU A 91 11.82 -2.67 1.37
N ARG A 92 13.12 -2.42 1.57
CA ARG A 92 13.69 -1.07 1.51
C ARG A 92 13.44 -0.42 0.15
N GLU A 93 13.77 -1.12 -0.91
CA GLU A 93 13.59 -0.63 -2.28
C GLU A 93 12.11 -0.38 -2.61
N ARG A 94 11.21 -1.27 -2.15
CA ARG A 94 9.76 -1.07 -2.29
C ARG A 94 9.31 0.22 -1.61
N VAL A 95 9.81 0.50 -0.40
CA VAL A 95 9.41 1.69 0.36
C VAL A 95 9.98 2.97 -0.24
N GLU A 96 11.25 2.96 -0.67
CA GLU A 96 11.87 4.08 -1.39
C GLU A 96 11.07 4.43 -2.65
N HIS A 97 10.65 3.41 -3.41
CA HIS A 97 9.81 3.63 -4.59
C HIS A 97 8.44 4.24 -4.27
N LEU A 98 7.74 3.73 -3.26
CA LEU A 98 6.46 4.31 -2.83
C LEU A 98 6.63 5.76 -2.35
N LEU A 99 7.71 6.08 -1.62
CA LEU A 99 7.99 7.45 -1.20
C LEU A 99 8.20 8.40 -2.39
N MET A 100 8.92 7.96 -3.44
CA MET A 100 9.07 8.75 -4.67
C MET A 100 7.73 9.03 -5.35
N LEU A 101 6.84 8.02 -5.46
CA LEU A 101 5.51 8.20 -6.03
C LEU A 101 4.68 9.19 -5.21
N TYR A 102 4.72 9.07 -3.89
CA TYR A 102 4.03 9.98 -2.98
C TYR A 102 4.52 11.43 -3.09
N GLU A 103 5.84 11.66 -3.19
CA GLU A 103 6.40 12.99 -3.43
C GLU A 103 5.91 13.55 -4.78
N GLY A 104 5.90 12.71 -5.82
CA GLY A 104 5.37 13.06 -7.14
C GLY A 104 3.90 13.49 -7.11
N LEU A 105 3.05 12.82 -6.32
CA LEU A 105 1.64 13.19 -6.14
C LEU A 105 1.47 14.53 -5.40
N ARG A 106 2.41 14.89 -4.50
CA ARG A 106 2.34 16.13 -3.72
C ARG A 106 2.99 17.35 -4.38
N ARG A 107 3.98 17.16 -5.25
CA ARG A 107 4.65 18.26 -5.96
C ARG A 107 3.68 19.21 -6.68
N PRO A 108 2.67 18.73 -7.43
CA PRO A 108 1.67 19.59 -8.07
C PRO A 108 0.87 20.45 -7.07
N LEU A 109 0.60 19.91 -5.87
CA LEU A 109 -0.14 20.62 -4.81
C LEU A 109 0.70 21.73 -4.15
N ALA A 110 2.02 21.51 -4.01
CA ALA A 110 2.92 22.50 -3.41
C ALA A 110 3.04 23.77 -4.28
N PHE A 111 3.08 23.64 -5.62
CA PHE A 111 3.10 24.78 -6.53
C PHE A 111 1.74 25.48 -6.62
N ALA A 112 0.62 24.74 -6.56
CA ALA A 112 -0.72 25.33 -6.55
C ALA A 112 -1.01 26.17 -5.28
N ALA A 113 -0.46 25.78 -4.13
CA ALA A 113 -0.62 26.51 -2.87
C ALA A 113 0.16 27.84 -2.81
N GLN A 114 1.22 28.00 -3.60
CA GLN A 114 2.05 29.22 -3.63
C GLN A 114 1.43 30.37 -4.45
N GLY A 115 0.33 30.13 -5.17
CA GLY A 115 -0.31 31.06 -6.10
C GLY A 115 -1.28 32.11 -5.50
N LYS A 116 -1.50 32.17 -4.17
CA LYS A 116 -2.39 33.17 -3.55
C LYS A 116 -1.66 34.09 -2.56
N LYS A 117 -0.68 34.88 -3.02
CA LYS A 117 -0.30 36.10 -2.30
C LYS A 117 -1.47 37.08 -2.35
N LYS A 118 -2.15 37.31 -1.21
CA LYS A 118 -3.18 38.35 -1.05
C LYS A 118 -2.64 39.68 -1.57
N ARG A 119 -3.20 40.21 -2.67
CA ARG A 119 -2.98 41.59 -3.10
C ARG A 119 -3.43 42.51 -1.97
N ARG A 120 -2.48 43.08 -1.22
CA ARG A 120 -2.76 44.20 -0.29
C ARG A 120 -3.34 45.33 -1.13
N ARG A 121 -4.64 45.62 -0.95
CA ARG A 121 -5.26 46.85 -1.47
C ARG A 121 -4.54 48.02 -0.80
N ARG A 122 -3.73 48.77 -1.56
CA ARG A 122 -3.28 50.10 -1.15
C ARG A 122 -4.51 51.00 -1.13
N ARG A 123 -4.90 51.48 0.06
CA ARG A 123 -5.76 52.65 0.21
C ARG A 123 -4.85 53.86 0.08
N VAL A 124 -5.11 54.68 -0.94
CA VAL A 124 -4.78 56.12 -0.98
C VAL A 124 -6.01 56.79 -1.56
#